data_AF-A0A139CHZ4-F1
#
_entry.id   AF-A0A139CHZ4-F1
#
_cell.length_a   1.000
_cell.length_b   1.000
_cell.length_c   1.000
_cell.angle_alpha   90.00
_cell.angle_beta   90.00
_cell.angle_gamma   90.00
#
_symmetry.space_group_name_H-M   'P 1'
#
loop_
_entity.id
_entity.type
_entity.pdbx_description
1 polymer ?
#
loop_
_entity_poly.entity_id
_entity_poly.type
_entity_poly.pdbx_seq_one_letter_code
_entity_poly.pdbx_strand_id
1 'polypeptide(L)'
;CSEPAVRDIGIMGTPKGYTVMVGGNAGIRPRLGDVIADEQNDDEVKELVDKIVSFYKTHAKKHRIGRMIDDMGLENFKREIGL
;
A
#
# COMPACT_ATOMS: atom_id res chain seq x y z
N CYS A 1 -9.37 4.66 -16.09
CA CYS A 1 -8.13 4.44 -15.32
C CYS A 1 -8.37 4.96 -13.92
N SER A 2 -7.84 4.33 -12.87
CA SER A 2 -8.08 4.72 -11.46
C SER A 2 -6.82 5.32 -10.79
N GLU A 3 -5.75 5.49 -11.58
CA GLU A 3 -4.44 5.99 -11.16
C GLU A 3 -3.91 5.28 -9.89
N PRO A 4 -3.78 3.93 -9.89
CA PRO A 4 -3.46 3.17 -8.68
C PRO A 4 -2.13 3.59 -8.03
N ALA A 5 -1.15 4.00 -8.84
CA ALA A 5 0.17 4.41 -8.35
C ALA A 5 0.17 5.68 -7.46
N VAL A 6 -0.92 6.45 -7.40
CA VAL A 6 -1.03 7.65 -6.55
C VAL A 6 -2.11 7.54 -5.47
N ARG A 7 -2.67 6.35 -5.27
CA ARG A 7 -3.58 6.04 -4.16
C ARG A 7 -2.78 5.55 -2.95
N ASP A 8 -3.30 5.74 -1.74
CA ASP A 8 -2.61 5.20 -0.54
C ASP A 8 -2.49 3.68 -0.62
N ILE A 9 -3.49 3.03 -1.21
CA ILE A 9 -3.51 1.61 -1.54
C ILE A 9 -3.92 1.52 -3.01
N GLY A 10 -2.98 1.17 -3.87
CA GLY A 10 -3.18 0.99 -5.30
C GLY A 10 -3.32 -0.49 -5.64
N ILE A 11 -4.36 -0.85 -6.38
CA ILE A 11 -4.55 -2.20 -6.89
C ILE A 11 -4.61 -2.12 -8.41
N MET A 12 -3.73 -2.86 -9.08
CA MET A 12 -3.64 -2.89 -10.53
C MET A 12 -3.84 -4.31 -11.02
N GLY A 13 -4.86 -4.54 -11.85
CA GLY A 13 -5.07 -5.83 -12.50
C GLY A 13 -4.02 -6.10 -13.58
N THR A 14 -3.58 -7.35 -13.66
CA THR A 14 -2.61 -7.89 -14.62
C THR A 14 -3.13 -9.22 -15.17
N PRO A 15 -2.55 -9.77 -16.26
CA PRO A 15 -2.92 -11.11 -16.74
C PRO A 15 -2.68 -12.25 -15.73
N LYS A 16 -1.88 -12.02 -14.69
CA LYS A 16 -1.51 -13.03 -13.68
C LYS A 16 -2.18 -12.81 -12.32
N GLY A 17 -3.12 -11.88 -12.20
CA GLY A 17 -3.69 -11.46 -10.92
C GLY A 17 -3.50 -9.96 -10.70
N TYR A 18 -3.17 -9.53 -9.48
CA TYR A 18 -3.07 -8.12 -9.12
C TYR A 18 -1.70 -7.75 -8.57
N THR A 19 -1.27 -6.53 -8.89
CA THR A 19 -0.18 -5.84 -8.22
C THR A 19 -0.74 -4.88 -7.19
N VAL A 20 -0.23 -4.97 -5.97
CA VAL A 20 -0.59 -4.09 -4.85
C VAL A 20 0.54 -3.10 -4.59
N MET A 21 0.17 -1.82 -4.56
CA MET A 21 1.05 -0.70 -4.28
C MET A 21 0.57 0.03 -3.02
N VAL A 22 1.49 0.66 -2.27
CA VAL A 22 1.15 1.37 -1.04
C VAL A 22 1.89 2.71 -0.93
N GLY A 23 1.23 3.70 -0.31
CA GLY A 23 1.84 4.98 0.02
C GLY A 23 1.78 6.06 -1.07
N GLY A 24 1.01 5.84 -2.15
CA GLY A 24 0.83 6.85 -3.20
C GLY A 24 0.10 8.12 -2.71
N ASN A 25 0.45 9.26 -3.29
CA ASN A 25 -0.16 10.55 -2.96
C ASN A 25 -0.16 11.49 -4.18
N ALA A 26 -1.34 11.96 -4.59
CA ALA A 26 -1.50 13.00 -5.62
C ALA A 26 -1.68 14.43 -5.04
N GLY A 27 -1.54 14.59 -3.72
CA GLY A 27 -1.74 15.87 -3.02
C GLY A 27 -0.46 16.70 -2.85
N ILE A 28 -0.40 17.43 -1.74
CA ILE A 28 0.63 18.45 -1.43
C ILE A 28 2.07 17.90 -1.50
N ARG A 29 2.28 16.62 -1.19
CA ARG A 29 3.57 15.92 -1.31
C ARG A 29 3.42 14.76 -2.29
N PRO A 30 3.58 14.99 -3.60
CA PRO A 30 3.44 13.95 -4.61
C PRO A 30 4.37 12.77 -4.32
N ARG A 31 3.81 11.57 -4.38
CA ARG A 31 4.53 10.31 -4.12
C ARG A 31 3.93 9.20 -4.96
N LEU A 32 4.78 8.41 -5.61
CA LEU A 32 4.37 7.14 -6.21
C LEU A 32 4.28 6.07 -5.11
N GLY A 33 3.29 5.20 -5.21
CA GLY A 33 3.18 4.03 -4.34
C GLY A 33 4.29 3.03 -4.61
N ASP A 34 4.74 2.35 -3.56
CA ASP A 34 5.72 1.27 -3.65
C ASP A 34 4.98 -0.04 -3.92
N VAL A 35 5.47 -0.84 -4.88
CA VAL A 35 4.97 -2.20 -5.10
C VAL A 35 5.39 -3.06 -3.92
N ILE A 36 4.43 -3.73 -3.28
CA ILE A 36 4.67 -4.60 -2.12
C ILE A 36 4.30 -6.05 -2.38
N ALA A 37 3.43 -6.32 -3.36
CA ALA A 37 3.07 -7.66 -3.80
C ALA A 37 2.62 -7.64 -5.27
N ASP A 38 2.86 -8.73 -5.97
CA ASP A 38 2.47 -8.98 -7.36
C ASP A 38 1.86 -10.37 -7.54
N GLU A 39 1.20 -10.58 -8.69
CA GLU A 39 0.56 -11.86 -9.05
C GLU A 39 -0.45 -12.38 -8.00
N GLN A 40 -1.05 -11.47 -7.21
CA GLN A 40 -2.00 -11.82 -6.15
C GLN A 40 -3.37 -12.17 -6.72
N ASN A 41 -4.10 -13.10 -6.12
CA ASN A 41 -5.51 -13.35 -6.41
C ASN A 41 -6.45 -12.43 -5.60
N ASP A 42 -7.76 -12.47 -5.90
CA ASP A 42 -8.75 -11.59 -5.25
C ASP A 42 -8.76 -11.70 -3.71
N ASP A 43 -8.59 -12.90 -3.17
CA ASP A 43 -8.67 -13.12 -1.72
C ASP A 43 -7.37 -12.71 -1.02
N GLU A 44 -6.21 -12.96 -1.64
CA GLU A 44 -4.91 -12.47 -1.19
C GLU A 44 -4.88 -10.93 -1.15
N VAL A 45 -5.44 -10.27 -2.17
CA VAL A 45 -5.56 -8.81 -2.19
C VAL A 45 -6.41 -8.30 -1.03
N LYS A 46 -7.59 -8.90 -0.78
CA LYS A 46 -8.47 -8.49 0.33
C LYS A 46 -7.76 -8.66 1.67
N GLU A 47 -7.11 -9.80 1.89
CA GLU A 47 -6.36 -10.08 3.11
C GLU A 47 -5.22 -9.06 3.31
N LEU A 48 -4.47 -8.75 2.24
CA LEU A 48 -3.38 -7.78 2.29
C LEU A 48 -3.89 -6.36 2.59
N VAL A 49 -5.01 -5.95 1.98
CA VAL A 49 -5.66 -4.67 2.26
C VAL A 49 -6.08 -4.58 3.74
N ASP A 50 -6.67 -5.65 4.28
CA ASP A 50 -7.07 -5.69 5.69
C ASP A 50 -5.87 -5.58 6.63
N LYS A 51 -4.74 -6.23 6.32
CA LYS A 51 -3.48 -6.09 7.07
C LYS A 51 -2.95 -4.66 7.04
N ILE A 52 -2.90 -4.04 5.85
CA ILE A 52 -2.46 -2.64 5.68
C ILE A 52 -3.33 -1.67 6.49
N VAL A 53 -4.65 -1.80 6.37
CA VAL A 53 -5.61 -0.92 7.05
C VAL A 53 -5.55 -1.13 8.57
N SER A 54 -5.43 -2.36 9.04
CA SER A 54 -5.33 -2.68 10.46
C SER A 54 -4.04 -2.14 11.08
N PHE A 55 -2.91 -2.29 10.38
CA PHE A 55 -1.64 -1.71 10.80
C PHE A 55 -1.70 -0.18 10.83
N TYR A 56 -2.26 0.44 9.78
CA TYR A 56 -2.43 1.89 9.74
C TYR A 56 -3.31 2.39 10.90
N LYS A 57 -4.47 1.76 11.17
CA LYS A 57 -5.34 2.17 12.28
C LYS A 57 -4.65 2.16 13.65
N THR A 58 -3.75 1.21 13.88
CA THR A 58 -3.08 1.00 15.16
C THR A 58 -1.83 1.88 15.33
N HIS A 59 -1.17 2.26 14.24
CA HIS A 59 0.11 2.97 14.26
C HIS A 59 0.05 4.38 13.65
N ALA A 60 -1.09 4.78 13.07
CA ALA A 60 -1.23 6.06 12.39
C ALA A 60 -1.02 7.24 13.35
N LYS A 61 -0.04 8.07 13.00
CA LYS A 61 -0.03 9.49 13.38
C LYS A 61 -1.00 10.25 12.46
N LYS A 62 -1.19 11.55 12.67
CA LYS A 62 -2.05 12.42 11.82
C LYS A 62 -1.46 12.66 10.41
N HIS A 63 -0.98 11.63 9.71
CA HIS A 63 -0.43 11.71 8.36
C HIS A 63 -0.80 10.48 7.52
N ARG A 64 -0.74 10.63 6.19
CA ARG A 64 -1.06 9.60 5.18
C ARG A 64 -0.09 8.40 5.25
N ILE A 65 -0.50 7.23 4.74
CA ILE A 65 0.30 5.99 4.74
C ILE A 65 1.69 6.21 4.13
N GLY A 66 1.79 6.95 3.02
CA GLY A 66 3.09 7.24 2.39
C GLY A 66 4.07 7.91 3.34
N ARG A 67 3.61 8.84 4.19
CA ARG A 67 4.48 9.50 5.17
C ARG A 67 4.90 8.57 6.30
N MET A 68 4.01 7.67 6.71
CA MET A 68 4.32 6.65 7.71
C MET A 68 5.43 5.73 7.21
N ILE A 69 5.35 5.30 5.94
CA ILE A 69 6.37 4.50 5.28
C ILE A 69 7.70 5.27 5.17
N ASP A 70 7.66 6.55 4.80
CA ASP A 70 8.88 7.38 4.74
C ASP A 70 9.57 7.49 6.11
N ASP A 71 8.80 7.54 7.21
CA ASP A 71 9.32 7.67 8.57
C ASP A 71 9.86 6.32 9.12
N MET A 72 9.22 5.18 8.82
CA MET A 72 9.61 3.86 9.37
C MET A 72 10.46 3.00 8.42
N GLY A 73 10.44 3.29 7.12
CA GLY A 73 11.04 2.48 6.05
C GLY A 73 10.10 1.40 5.50
N LEU A 74 10.16 1.18 4.19
CA LEU A 74 9.31 0.23 3.47
C LEU A 74 9.47 -1.22 3.96
N GLU A 75 10.70 -1.66 4.19
CA GLU A 75 10.98 -3.04 4.64
C GLU A 75 10.45 -3.29 6.05
N ASN A 76 10.49 -2.30 6.93
CA ASN A 76 9.86 -2.40 8.25
C ASN A 76 8.34 -2.46 8.08
N PHE A 77 7.75 -1.62 7.24
CA PHE A 77 6.31 -1.66 6.95
C PHE A 77 5.85 -3.03 6.45
N LYS A 78 6.56 -3.60 5.47
CA LYS A 78 6.30 -4.96 4.94
C LYS A 78 6.32 -6.01 6.06
N ARG A 79 7.36 -6.00 6.89
CA ARG A 79 7.49 -6.92 8.03
C ARG A 79 6.32 -6.82 9.01
N GLU A 80 5.88 -5.61 9.35
CA GLU A 80 4.77 -5.40 10.28
C GLU A 80 3.42 -5.90 9.72
N ILE A 81 3.24 -5.87 8.40
CA ILE A 81 2.04 -6.43 7.75
C ILE A 81 2.21 -7.90 7.34
N GLY A 82 3.32 -8.54 7.72
CA GLY A 82 3.57 -9.97 7.47
C GLY A 82 3.99 -10.30 6.03
N LEU A 83 4.66 -9.37 5.35
CA LEU A 83 5.38 -9.58 4.10
C LEU A 83 6.89 -9.71 4.31
#